data_AF-A0A8D6U1H4-F1
#
_entry.id   AF-A0A8D6U1H4-F1
#
_cell.length_a   1.000
_cell.length_b   1.000
_cell.length_c   1.000
_cell.angle_alpha   90.00
_cell.angle_beta   90.00
_cell.angle_gamma   90.00
#
_symmetry.space_group_name_H-M   'P 1'
#
loop_
_entity.id
_entity.type
_entity.pdbx_description
1 polymer ?
#
loop_
_entity_poly.entity_id
_entity_poly.type
_entity_poly.pdbx_seq_one_letter_code
_entity_poly.pdbx_strand_id
1 'polypeptide(L)'
;MEKIKDLWKNTKWFKILVFITCISLLFILWPITLISGLIMYGYALYSVVKSKIRGQYTKFKPKTSFILATSLIFISIIGCIVTPDTTNTDSKSETTPKVTKTSQSITSSSSKKEKQASQKKDTTKKETSVASKPIETTPDKLVEKINNGTLKSGEKYHFVGEMMRSDNWSTDSSGNYTVYVKAPEQASIAGMSLYADEHDAERWTDGTQVDFVVNIKNVDLNGYKVLMPVVKTSKILSGGTTKEQKDSIKENDYYDALSSAAQTVNTSLGTNAIDSIDRGYSYPAANVNLNIVFASYSNMEIKSLVQTLNESLVKIAHSKGVDNPQFHYYISGVEIGENRSIMDPSKVKFNSNLK
;
A
#
# COMPACT_ATOMS: atom_id res chain seq x y z
N MET A 1 43.01 -5.76 -9.95
CA MET A 1 42.54 -6.18 -11.28
C MET A 1 42.70 -7.69 -11.51
N GLU A 2 43.86 -8.28 -11.24
CA GLU A 2 44.09 -9.72 -11.51
C GLU A 2 43.22 -10.65 -10.65
N LYS A 3 43.06 -10.37 -9.35
CA LYS A 3 42.20 -11.15 -8.45
C LYS A 3 40.72 -11.17 -8.88
N ILE A 4 40.22 -10.08 -9.48
CA ILE A 4 38.84 -9.99 -9.98
C ILE A 4 38.66 -10.80 -11.27
N LYS A 5 39.68 -10.79 -12.15
CA LYS A 5 39.68 -11.60 -13.37
C LYS A 5 39.71 -13.10 -13.05
N ASP A 6 40.40 -13.49 -11.99
CA ASP A 6 40.47 -14.88 -11.54
C ASP A 6 39.12 -15.37 -10.96
N LEU A 7 38.50 -14.56 -10.08
CA LEU A 7 37.16 -14.82 -9.56
C LEU A 7 36.10 -14.90 -10.67
N TRP A 8 36.22 -14.09 -11.73
CA TRP A 8 35.33 -14.12 -12.88
C TRP A 8 35.45 -15.40 -13.70
N LYS A 9 36.64 -16.01 -13.82
CA LYS A 9 36.82 -17.23 -14.61
C LYS A 9 36.45 -18.48 -13.84
N ASN A 10 36.83 -18.55 -12.56
CA ASN A 10 36.87 -19.82 -11.82
C ASN A 10 35.70 -20.00 -10.83
N THR A 11 34.89 -18.98 -10.56
CA THR A 11 33.85 -19.06 -9.52
C THR A 11 32.46 -18.77 -10.09
N LYS A 12 31.61 -19.80 -10.22
CA LYS A 12 30.24 -19.67 -10.75
C LYS A 12 29.36 -18.74 -9.91
N TRP A 13 29.51 -18.76 -8.58
CA TRP A 13 28.74 -17.90 -7.67
C TRP A 13 29.11 -16.42 -7.81
N PHE A 14 30.37 -16.11 -8.16
CA PHE A 14 30.79 -14.71 -8.39
C PHE A 14 30.11 -14.10 -9.61
N LYS A 15 29.92 -14.88 -10.69
CA LYS A 15 29.13 -14.42 -11.86
C LYS A 15 27.67 -14.16 -11.51
N ILE A 16 27.07 -15.04 -10.70
CA ILE A 16 25.69 -14.88 -10.21
C ILE A 16 25.59 -13.64 -9.31
N LEU A 17 26.55 -13.44 -8.41
CA LEU A 17 26.61 -12.27 -7.53
C LEU A 17 26.75 -10.97 -8.32
N VAL A 18 27.64 -10.91 -9.31
CA VAL A 18 27.77 -9.73 -10.19
C VAL A 18 26.51 -9.53 -11.03
N PHE A 19 25.86 -10.59 -11.49
CA PHE A 19 24.60 -10.50 -12.22
C PHE A 19 23.46 -9.96 -11.34
N ILE A 20 23.34 -10.44 -10.10
CA ILE A 20 22.39 -9.92 -9.10
C ILE A 20 22.72 -8.45 -8.77
N THR A 21 23.99 -8.11 -8.60
CA THR A 21 24.42 -6.73 -8.30
C THR A 21 24.12 -5.79 -9.48
N CYS A 22 24.33 -6.24 -10.72
CA CYS A 22 23.93 -5.51 -11.93
C CYS A 22 22.41 -5.37 -12.03
N ILE A 23 21.63 -6.40 -11.70
CA ILE A 23 20.15 -6.33 -11.66
C ILE A 23 19.68 -5.35 -10.58
N SER A 24 20.29 -5.36 -9.39
CA SER A 24 19.99 -4.42 -8.32
C SER A 24 20.39 -2.97 -8.68
N LEU A 25 21.50 -2.78 -9.40
CA LEU A 25 21.90 -1.47 -9.94
C LEU A 25 20.96 -0.98 -11.06
N LEU A 26 20.43 -1.89 -11.89
CA LEU A 26 19.40 -1.57 -12.88
C LEU A 26 18.08 -1.13 -12.22
N PHE A 27 17.82 -1.57 -10.99
CA PHE A 27 16.68 -1.12 -10.18
C PHE A 27 16.84 0.33 -9.66
N ILE A 28 18.07 0.80 -9.45
CA ILE A 28 18.42 2.18 -9.05
C ILE A 28 18.53 3.13 -10.26
N LEU A 29 18.79 2.59 -11.45
CA LEU A 29 19.03 3.35 -12.68
C LEU A 29 17.81 3.44 -13.59
N TRP A 30 16.61 3.56 -13.01
CA TRP A 30 15.39 3.80 -13.76
C TRP A 30 15.51 4.96 -14.80
N PRO A 31 16.20 6.10 -14.55
CA PRO A 31 16.39 7.12 -15.57
C PRO A 31 17.08 6.61 -16.85
N ILE A 32 17.98 5.63 -16.73
CA ILE A 32 18.72 5.07 -17.87
C ILE A 32 17.82 4.17 -18.72
N THR A 33 16.85 3.46 -18.13
CA THR A 33 15.88 2.67 -18.90
C THR A 33 14.91 3.58 -19.66
N LEU A 34 14.53 4.72 -19.07
CA LEU A 34 13.71 5.75 -19.72
C LEU A 34 14.45 6.37 -20.90
N ILE A 35 15.71 6.77 -20.70
CA ILE A 35 16.58 7.32 -21.75
C ILE A 35 16.82 6.28 -22.86
N SER A 36 17.06 5.02 -22.52
CA SER A 36 17.19 3.92 -23.49
C SER A 36 15.90 3.70 -24.30
N GLY A 37 14.75 3.74 -23.63
CA GLY A 37 13.43 3.70 -24.28
C GLY A 37 13.22 4.84 -25.26
N LEU A 38 13.56 6.08 -24.88
CA LEU A 38 13.50 7.27 -25.75
C LEU A 38 14.46 7.18 -26.94
N ILE A 39 15.69 6.68 -26.74
CA ILE A 39 16.66 6.47 -27.82
C ILE A 39 16.13 5.43 -28.82
N MET A 40 15.56 4.33 -28.33
CA MET A 40 14.94 3.30 -29.17
C MET A 40 13.69 3.80 -29.88
N TYR A 41 12.91 4.69 -29.26
CA TYR A 41 11.77 5.37 -29.87
C TYR A 41 12.22 6.30 -31.01
N GLY A 42 13.29 7.07 -30.80
CA GLY A 42 13.93 7.88 -31.84
C GLY A 42 14.44 7.02 -33.00
N TYR A 43 15.01 5.85 -32.71
CA TYR A 43 15.40 4.87 -33.73
C TYR A 43 14.20 4.30 -34.50
N ALA A 44 13.08 4.04 -33.82
CA ALA A 44 11.84 3.59 -34.45
C ALA A 44 11.26 4.65 -35.39
N LEU A 45 11.23 5.92 -34.98
CA LEU A 45 10.84 7.04 -35.83
C LEU A 45 11.76 7.18 -37.06
N TYR A 46 13.08 7.11 -36.85
CA TYR A 46 14.05 7.12 -37.96
C TYR A 46 13.82 5.95 -38.94
N SER A 47 13.52 4.76 -38.41
CA SER A 47 13.19 3.57 -39.18
C SER A 47 11.94 3.75 -40.04
N VAL A 48 10.87 4.34 -39.49
CA VAL A 48 9.63 4.67 -40.23
C VAL A 48 9.89 5.67 -41.35
N VAL A 49 10.63 6.74 -41.06
CA VAL A 49 10.97 7.78 -42.04
C VAL A 49 11.82 7.19 -43.17
N LYS A 50 12.80 6.36 -42.84
CA LYS A 50 13.66 5.68 -43.82
C LYS A 50 12.90 4.67 -44.67
N SER A 51 11.96 3.92 -44.09
CA SER A 51 11.14 2.96 -44.86
C SER A 51 10.17 3.67 -45.81
N LYS A 52 9.56 4.80 -45.41
CA LYS A 52 8.64 5.58 -46.26
C LYS A 52 9.35 6.35 -47.37
N ILE A 53 10.53 6.92 -47.11
CA ILE A 53 11.22 7.80 -48.07
C ILE A 53 12.15 7.02 -49.01
N ARG A 54 12.78 5.94 -48.55
CA ARG A 54 13.83 5.24 -49.33
C ARG A 54 13.50 3.80 -49.70
N GLY A 55 12.32 3.28 -49.32
CA GLY A 55 11.92 1.89 -49.59
C GLY A 55 12.83 0.82 -48.99
N GLN A 56 13.78 1.21 -48.12
CA GLN A 56 14.74 0.31 -47.49
C GLN A 56 14.48 0.20 -45.99
N TYR A 57 14.43 -1.03 -45.48
CA TYR A 57 14.28 -1.31 -44.06
C TYR A 57 15.62 -1.23 -43.33
N THR A 58 15.62 -0.70 -42.11
CA THR A 58 16.73 -0.85 -41.16
C THR A 58 16.82 -2.31 -40.68
N LYS A 59 17.93 -2.68 -40.00
CA LYS A 59 18.16 -4.04 -39.49
C LYS A 59 17.00 -4.56 -38.60
N PHE A 60 16.28 -3.64 -37.95
CA PHE A 60 14.98 -3.89 -37.31
C PHE A 60 13.87 -3.17 -38.07
N LYS A 61 12.72 -3.83 -38.24
CA LYS A 61 11.53 -3.23 -38.86
C LYS A 61 10.98 -2.13 -37.95
N PRO A 62 10.41 -1.04 -38.52
CA PRO A 62 9.94 0.09 -37.73
C PRO A 62 8.93 -0.29 -36.64
N LYS A 63 8.03 -1.24 -36.97
CA LYS A 63 7.02 -1.77 -36.04
C LYS A 63 7.65 -2.48 -34.84
N THR A 64 8.69 -3.29 -35.07
CA THR A 64 9.43 -4.02 -34.03
C THR A 64 10.21 -3.09 -33.10
N SER A 65 10.78 -2.02 -33.65
CA SER A 65 11.49 -1.00 -32.84
C SER A 65 10.53 -0.20 -31.95
N PHE A 66 9.31 0.07 -32.42
CA PHE A 66 8.29 0.75 -31.64
C PHE A 66 7.86 -0.08 -30.42
N ILE A 67 7.69 -1.39 -30.60
CA ILE A 67 7.28 -2.31 -29.54
C ILE A 67 8.35 -2.49 -28.47
N LEU A 68 9.62 -2.58 -28.89
CA LEU A 68 10.73 -2.67 -27.94
C LEU A 68 10.87 -1.37 -27.11
N ALA A 69 10.68 -0.22 -27.76
CA ALA A 69 10.69 1.08 -27.10
C ALA A 69 9.51 1.22 -26.13
N THR A 70 8.30 0.81 -26.55
CA THR A 70 7.11 0.86 -25.68
C THR A 70 7.32 -0.02 -24.46
N SER A 71 7.75 -1.28 -24.62
CA SER A 71 7.96 -2.20 -23.50
C SER A 71 9.00 -1.70 -22.48
N LEU A 72 10.07 -1.04 -22.94
CA LEU A 72 11.08 -0.45 -22.04
C LEU A 72 10.55 0.76 -21.27
N ILE A 73 9.72 1.59 -21.92
CA ILE A 73 9.06 2.75 -21.30
C ILE A 73 8.04 2.28 -20.24
N PHE A 74 7.24 1.24 -20.54
CA PHE A 74 6.31 0.61 -19.59
C PHE A 74 7.00 0.13 -18.31
N ILE A 75 8.14 -0.56 -18.43
CA ILE A 75 8.92 -1.06 -17.28
C ILE A 75 9.46 0.11 -16.44
N SER A 76 9.86 1.20 -17.10
CA SER A 76 10.37 2.43 -16.49
C SER A 76 9.32 3.08 -15.58
N ILE A 77 8.13 3.33 -16.11
CA ILE A 77 7.03 4.06 -15.44
C ILE A 77 6.58 3.38 -14.15
N ILE A 78 6.63 2.05 -14.09
CA ILE A 78 6.11 1.30 -12.94
C ILE A 78 7.12 1.26 -11.79
N GLY A 79 8.40 1.43 -12.10
CA GLY A 79 9.41 1.75 -11.07
C GLY A 79 9.06 3.04 -10.32
N CYS A 80 8.41 4.00 -10.98
CA CYS A 80 7.91 5.24 -10.38
C CYS A 80 6.73 5.04 -9.43
N ILE A 81 5.76 4.20 -9.85
CA ILE A 81 4.47 4.05 -9.14
C ILE A 81 4.58 3.06 -7.96
N VAL A 82 5.50 2.09 -8.04
CA VAL A 82 5.67 1.02 -7.03
C VAL A 82 6.73 1.36 -5.97
N THR A 83 7.56 2.39 -6.19
CA THR A 83 8.43 2.89 -5.13
C THR A 83 7.65 3.86 -4.25
N PRO A 84 7.60 3.67 -2.91
CA PRO A 84 7.05 4.68 -2.03
C PRO A 84 7.89 5.94 -2.17
N ASP A 85 7.25 7.06 -2.53
CA ASP A 85 7.85 8.38 -2.63
C ASP A 85 8.63 8.70 -1.34
N THR A 86 9.95 8.57 -1.39
CA THR A 86 10.86 9.24 -0.45
C THR A 86 11.49 10.43 -1.15
N THR A 87 10.68 11.37 -1.63
CA THR A 87 11.14 12.73 -1.89
C THR A 87 10.03 13.71 -1.56
N ASN A 88 10.07 14.22 -0.32
CA ASN A 88 9.54 15.54 -0.01
C ASN A 88 10.15 16.53 -1.02
N THR A 89 9.31 17.12 -1.85
CA THR A 89 9.63 18.40 -2.49
C THR A 89 8.48 19.33 -2.22
N ASP A 90 8.68 20.17 -1.20
CA ASP A 90 7.91 21.37 -0.95
C ASP A 90 7.75 22.14 -2.27
N SER A 91 6.52 22.25 -2.74
CA SER A 91 6.12 23.26 -3.71
C SER A 91 4.92 23.99 -3.16
N LYS A 92 5.27 25.01 -2.37
CA LYS A 92 4.46 26.13 -1.93
C LYS A 92 3.57 26.63 -3.09
N SER A 93 2.26 26.46 -2.97
CA SER A 93 1.28 27.26 -3.70
C SER A 93 0.44 28.01 -2.66
N GLU A 94 0.75 29.29 -2.54
CA GLU A 94 -0.05 30.28 -1.82
C GLU A 94 -1.41 30.44 -2.51
N THR A 95 -2.49 30.30 -1.75
CA THR A 95 -3.65 31.20 -1.90
C THR A 95 -4.53 31.15 -0.64
N THR A 96 -4.38 32.18 0.20
CA THR A 96 -5.41 32.58 1.17
C THR A 96 -6.48 33.38 0.45
N PRO A 97 -7.75 33.34 0.91
CA PRO A 97 -8.19 34.48 1.71
C PRO A 97 -9.05 34.11 2.94
N LYS A 98 -8.56 34.54 4.09
CA LYS A 98 -9.22 35.31 5.16
C LYS A 98 -10.77 35.31 5.19
N VAL A 99 -11.34 34.69 6.22
CA VAL A 99 -12.44 35.28 7.01
C VAL A 99 -12.24 34.98 8.50
N THR A 100 -12.31 36.06 9.28
CA THR A 100 -12.17 36.17 10.74
C THR A 100 -13.52 36.07 11.44
N LYS A 101 -13.50 35.58 12.69
CA LYS A 101 -14.37 35.87 13.88
C LYS A 101 -14.79 34.56 14.55
N THR A 102 -14.88 34.39 15.87
CA THR A 102 -14.52 35.16 17.07
C THR A 102 -14.63 34.18 18.25
N SER A 103 -13.76 34.38 19.22
CA SER A 103 -13.68 33.79 20.57
C SER A 103 -15.01 33.59 21.31
N GLN A 104 -15.10 32.55 22.15
CA GLN A 104 -15.49 32.73 23.56
C GLN A 104 -15.21 31.50 24.43
N SER A 105 -14.28 31.71 25.37
CA SER A 105 -14.07 30.95 26.60
C SER A 105 -15.15 31.31 27.62
N ILE A 106 -15.61 30.34 28.42
CA ILE A 106 -16.23 30.60 29.72
C ILE A 106 -15.66 29.63 30.75
N THR A 107 -14.91 30.21 31.67
CA THR A 107 -14.47 29.69 32.97
C THR A 107 -15.57 29.92 34.01
N SER A 108 -15.80 28.94 34.88
CA SER A 108 -16.37 29.10 36.24
C SER A 108 -16.19 27.77 36.98
N SER A 109 -15.27 27.54 37.92
CA SER A 109 -14.92 28.17 39.21
C SER A 109 -15.98 28.03 40.32
N SER A 110 -15.52 27.53 41.49
CA SER A 110 -16.12 27.58 42.84
C SER A 110 -17.04 26.40 43.21
N SER A 111 -16.98 25.74 44.38
CA SER A 111 -16.38 26.07 45.69
C SER A 111 -16.41 24.85 46.65
N LYS A 112 -15.38 24.75 47.53
CA LYS A 112 -15.37 24.51 49.01
C LYS A 112 -16.49 23.60 49.63
N LYS A 113 -16.26 22.72 50.61
CA LYS A 113 -15.61 22.95 51.94
C LYS A 113 -15.55 21.65 52.77
N GLU A 114 -14.71 21.69 53.80
CA GLU A 114 -14.26 20.64 54.75
C GLU A 114 -15.25 20.19 55.84
N LYS A 115 -15.00 19.00 56.42
CA LYS A 115 -14.67 18.70 57.86
C LYS A 115 -14.79 17.17 58.10
N GLN A 116 -13.74 16.40 58.42
CA GLN A 116 -12.98 16.22 59.67
C GLN A 116 -13.75 15.51 60.82
N ALA A 117 -13.43 14.23 61.08
CA ALA A 117 -12.91 13.69 62.36
C ALA A 117 -13.26 12.19 62.67
N SER A 118 -12.19 11.40 62.82
CA SER A 118 -11.90 10.37 63.86
C SER A 118 -12.65 9.03 64.01
N GLN A 119 -11.87 7.96 63.75
CA GLN A 119 -11.57 6.77 64.59
C GLN A 119 -12.70 5.75 64.96
N LYS A 120 -12.56 4.49 64.49
CA LYS A 120 -12.13 3.33 65.31
C LYS A 120 -11.89 2.08 64.42
N LYS A 121 -10.83 1.36 64.77
CA LYS A 121 -10.34 0.12 64.16
C LYS A 121 -11.19 -1.06 64.65
N ASP A 122 -11.74 -1.87 63.74
CA ASP A 122 -11.87 -3.30 63.98
C ASP A 122 -11.83 -4.10 62.67
N THR A 123 -11.26 -5.30 62.76
CA THR A 123 -10.69 -6.06 61.65
C THR A 123 -11.66 -7.18 61.29
N THR A 124 -12.19 -7.21 60.06
CA THR A 124 -12.67 -8.47 59.47
C THR A 124 -12.50 -8.42 57.95
N LYS A 125 -11.63 -9.32 57.49
CA LYS A 125 -11.25 -9.58 56.11
C LYS A 125 -12.48 -10.02 55.29
N LYS A 126 -12.94 -9.15 54.40
CA LYS A 126 -13.83 -9.51 53.28
C LYS A 126 -13.35 -8.69 52.09
N GLU A 127 -12.54 -9.30 51.22
CA GLU A 127 -12.16 -8.75 49.91
C GLU A 127 -13.44 -8.58 49.09
N THR A 128 -14.09 -7.44 49.30
CA THR A 128 -15.09 -6.90 48.41
C THR A 128 -14.28 -6.15 47.36
N SER A 129 -14.17 -6.71 46.15
CA SER A 129 -13.50 -6.06 45.04
C SER A 129 -14.27 -4.79 44.68
N VAL A 130 -13.85 -3.67 45.28
CA VAL A 130 -14.24 -2.35 44.79
C VAL A 130 -13.73 -2.30 43.36
N ALA A 131 -14.64 -2.32 42.38
CA ALA A 131 -14.29 -2.17 40.98
C ALA A 131 -13.56 -0.83 40.85
N SER A 132 -12.22 -0.86 40.80
CA SER A 132 -11.41 0.33 40.69
C SER A 132 -11.76 1.04 39.38
N LYS A 133 -12.02 2.34 39.47
CA LYS A 133 -12.22 3.20 38.30
C LYS A 133 -10.95 3.12 37.42
N PRO A 134 -11.07 3.06 36.08
CA PRO A 134 -9.90 3.07 35.20
C PRO A 134 -8.99 4.28 35.44
N ILE A 135 -7.68 4.08 35.28
CA ILE A 135 -6.67 5.13 35.39
C ILE A 135 -6.65 5.92 34.08
N GLU A 136 -6.92 7.22 34.15
CA GLU A 136 -6.83 8.12 33.00
C GLU A 136 -5.39 8.23 32.51
N THR A 137 -5.18 8.05 31.20
CA THR A 137 -3.84 8.10 30.58
C THR A 137 -3.92 8.60 29.14
N THR A 138 -2.76 8.67 28.49
CA THR A 138 -2.63 8.83 27.03
C THR A 138 -1.92 7.61 26.45
N PRO A 139 -2.02 7.37 25.13
CA PRO A 139 -1.22 6.35 24.44
C PRO A 139 0.28 6.45 24.76
N ASP A 140 0.88 7.65 24.74
CA ASP A 140 2.31 7.83 25.00
C ASP A 140 2.72 7.38 26.39
N LYS A 141 1.95 7.79 27.41
CA LYS A 141 2.21 7.40 28.80
C LYS A 141 2.04 5.90 29.00
N LEU A 142 1.14 5.27 28.25
CA LEU A 142 0.95 3.83 28.32
C LEU A 142 2.12 3.09 27.65
N VAL A 143 2.60 3.57 26.50
CA VAL A 143 3.83 3.06 25.84
C VAL A 143 5.06 3.23 26.73
N GLU A 144 5.23 4.38 27.39
CA GLU A 144 6.32 4.59 28.34
C GLU A 144 6.27 3.57 29.48
N LYS A 145 5.07 3.29 30.01
CA LYS A 145 4.89 2.26 31.05
C LYS A 145 5.23 0.85 30.56
N ILE A 146 4.89 0.52 29.30
CA ILE A 146 5.28 -0.73 28.64
C ILE A 146 6.81 -0.83 28.57
N ASN A 147 7.46 0.19 28.02
CA ASN A 147 8.90 0.22 27.80
C ASN A 147 9.70 0.17 29.11
N ASN A 148 9.19 0.83 30.16
CA ASN A 148 9.82 0.84 31.47
C ASN A 148 9.47 -0.40 32.32
N GLY A 149 8.64 -1.32 31.81
CA GLY A 149 8.24 -2.53 32.53
C GLY A 149 7.43 -2.26 33.81
N THR A 150 6.73 -1.11 33.87
CA THR A 150 6.01 -0.66 35.08
C THR A 150 4.52 -1.02 35.08
N LEU A 151 4.02 -1.59 33.98
CA LEU A 151 2.65 -2.10 33.90
C LEU A 151 2.41 -3.27 34.86
N LYS A 152 1.20 -3.34 35.40
CA LYS A 152 0.77 -4.48 36.22
C LYS A 152 -0.46 -5.14 35.63
N SER A 153 -0.45 -6.46 35.61
CA SER A 153 -1.61 -7.26 35.20
C SER A 153 -2.83 -6.90 36.06
N GLY A 154 -3.99 -6.74 35.42
CA GLY A 154 -5.26 -6.39 36.06
C GLY A 154 -5.51 -4.88 36.16
N GLU A 155 -4.51 -4.02 35.92
CA GLU A 155 -4.73 -2.58 35.83
C GLU A 155 -5.66 -2.24 34.67
N LYS A 156 -6.53 -1.26 34.90
CA LYS A 156 -7.42 -0.72 33.87
C LYS A 156 -7.02 0.71 33.56
N TYR A 157 -6.95 1.03 32.28
CA TYR A 157 -6.61 2.36 31.79
C TYR A 157 -7.72 2.88 30.88
N HIS A 158 -7.95 4.19 30.91
CA HIS A 158 -8.86 4.88 30.02
C HIS A 158 -8.12 5.96 29.24
N PHE A 159 -8.35 6.03 27.93
CA PHE A 159 -7.73 7.02 27.06
C PHE A 159 -8.49 7.14 25.74
N VAL A 160 -8.36 8.29 25.09
CA VAL A 160 -8.78 8.47 23.68
C VAL A 160 -7.58 8.21 22.78
N GLY A 161 -7.79 7.44 21.71
CA GLY A 161 -6.75 7.07 20.76
C GLY A 161 -7.19 7.29 19.30
N GLU A 162 -6.26 7.74 18.47
CA GLU A 162 -6.41 7.81 17.01
C GLU A 162 -5.91 6.49 16.40
N MET A 163 -6.78 5.77 15.70
CA MET A 163 -6.46 4.50 15.03
C MET A 163 -5.52 4.73 13.84
N MET A 164 -4.64 3.75 13.57
CA MET A 164 -3.70 3.78 12.45
C MET A 164 -3.37 2.37 11.94
N ARG A 165 -2.79 2.30 10.73
CA ARG A 165 -2.23 1.07 10.14
C ARG A 165 -3.27 -0.05 10.05
N SER A 166 -4.49 0.28 9.62
CA SER A 166 -5.60 -0.67 9.50
C SER A 166 -5.43 -1.69 8.37
N ASP A 167 -4.39 -1.54 7.56
CA ASP A 167 -3.82 -2.53 6.63
C ASP A 167 -3.04 -3.64 7.35
N ASN A 168 -2.46 -3.34 8.52
CA ASN A 168 -1.64 -4.26 9.30
C ASN A 168 -2.40 -4.94 10.45
N TRP A 169 -3.69 -4.68 10.61
CA TRP A 169 -4.49 -5.31 11.67
C TRP A 169 -4.79 -6.76 11.29
N SER A 170 -4.55 -7.67 12.23
CA SER A 170 -4.70 -9.09 11.98
C SER A 170 -4.85 -9.88 13.28
N THR A 171 -5.39 -11.09 13.13
CA THR A 171 -5.47 -12.07 14.21
C THR A 171 -4.16 -12.84 14.29
N ASP A 172 -3.53 -12.85 15.46
CA ASP A 172 -2.33 -13.65 15.70
C ASP A 172 -2.66 -15.15 15.82
N SER A 173 -1.63 -16.01 15.88
CA SER A 173 -1.80 -17.46 16.01
C SER A 173 -2.51 -17.90 17.29
N SER A 174 -2.62 -17.00 18.28
CA SER A 174 -3.31 -17.22 19.54
C SER A 174 -4.77 -16.74 19.50
N GLY A 175 -5.24 -16.23 18.35
CA GLY A 175 -6.62 -15.77 18.16
C GLY A 175 -6.88 -14.33 18.63
N ASN A 176 -5.84 -13.55 18.97
CA ASN A 176 -6.02 -12.16 19.40
C ASN A 176 -5.94 -11.22 18.19
N TYR A 177 -6.97 -10.39 17.98
CA TYR A 177 -6.98 -9.39 16.92
C TYR A 177 -6.21 -8.14 17.35
N THR A 178 -5.14 -7.83 16.63
CA THR A 178 -4.23 -6.72 16.92
C THR A 178 -4.63 -5.49 16.13
N VAL A 179 -4.79 -4.36 16.82
CA VAL A 179 -4.99 -3.03 16.23
C VAL A 179 -3.91 -2.06 16.71
N TYR A 180 -3.73 -0.95 15.99
CA TYR A 180 -2.71 0.06 16.33
C TYR A 180 -3.32 1.44 16.57
N VAL A 181 -2.82 2.12 17.60
CA VAL A 181 -3.17 3.48 17.99
C VAL A 181 -1.94 4.38 17.90
N LYS A 182 -2.12 5.60 17.42
CA LYS A 182 -1.07 6.62 17.33
C LYS A 182 -0.50 6.97 18.71
N ALA A 183 0.82 7.00 18.81
CA ALA A 183 1.58 7.48 19.96
C ALA A 183 2.60 8.54 19.49
N PRO A 184 2.32 9.84 19.67
CA PRO A 184 3.04 10.93 19.00
C PRO A 184 4.51 11.15 19.36
N GLU A 185 5.09 10.62 20.45
CA GLU A 185 6.45 11.05 20.84
C GLU A 185 7.60 10.03 20.74
N GLN A 186 7.38 8.71 20.75
CA GLN A 186 8.51 7.73 20.69
C GLN A 186 8.23 6.44 19.89
N ALA A 187 7.09 6.34 19.20
CA ALA A 187 6.72 5.15 18.39
C ALA A 187 6.22 5.53 16.99
N SER A 188 6.70 6.64 16.43
CA SER A 188 6.09 7.35 15.29
C SER A 188 5.90 6.54 14.00
N ILE A 189 6.48 5.34 13.88
CA ILE A 189 6.22 4.41 12.76
C ILE A 189 5.36 3.20 13.18
N ALA A 190 5.53 2.69 14.41
CA ALA A 190 4.90 1.43 14.83
C ALA A 190 3.52 1.63 15.48
N GLY A 191 3.29 2.76 16.16
CA GLY A 191 2.11 2.94 17.02
C GLY A 191 2.14 2.05 18.27
N MET A 192 1.09 2.15 19.08
CA MET A 192 0.84 1.28 20.22
C MET A 192 -0.12 0.16 19.82
N SER A 193 0.29 -1.09 19.99
CA SER A 193 -0.56 -2.26 19.75
C SER A 193 -1.57 -2.48 20.88
N LEU A 194 -2.80 -2.80 20.52
CA LEU A 194 -3.88 -3.22 21.42
C LEU A 194 -4.48 -4.54 20.92
N TYR A 195 -4.96 -5.37 21.84
CA TYR A 195 -5.86 -6.46 21.47
C TYR A 195 -7.31 -6.04 21.61
N ALA A 196 -8.09 -6.21 20.54
CA ALA A 196 -9.50 -5.85 20.49
C ALA A 196 -10.35 -7.04 20.03
N ASP A 197 -11.66 -6.92 20.20
CA ASP A 197 -12.60 -7.77 19.48
C ASP A 197 -12.61 -7.32 18.01
N GLU A 198 -12.52 -8.26 17.07
CA GLU A 198 -12.53 -7.94 15.64
C GLU A 198 -13.83 -7.25 15.24
N HIS A 199 -14.97 -7.63 15.83
CA HIS A 199 -16.27 -7.03 15.57
C HIS A 199 -16.34 -5.56 16.04
N ASP A 200 -15.72 -5.23 17.17
CA ASP A 200 -15.62 -3.83 17.62
C ASP A 200 -14.78 -3.01 16.63
N ALA A 201 -13.73 -3.62 16.08
CA ALA A 201 -12.78 -2.98 15.17
C ALA A 201 -13.26 -2.86 13.72
N GLU A 202 -14.33 -3.56 13.32
CA GLU A 202 -14.88 -3.49 11.95
C GLU A 202 -15.22 -2.07 11.51
N ARG A 203 -15.57 -1.21 12.47
CA ARG A 203 -15.96 0.18 12.22
C ARG A 203 -14.81 1.18 12.35
N TRP A 204 -13.61 0.70 12.64
CA TRP A 204 -12.43 1.53 12.83
C TRP A 204 -11.57 1.53 11.56
N THR A 205 -11.04 2.70 11.25
CA THR A 205 -10.06 2.93 10.18
C THR A 205 -8.99 3.89 10.65
N ASP A 206 -7.92 4.06 9.88
CA ASP A 206 -6.94 5.12 10.07
C ASP A 206 -7.64 6.48 10.27
N GLY A 207 -7.22 7.22 11.30
CA GLY A 207 -7.80 8.50 11.70
C GLY A 207 -9.06 8.42 12.58
N THR A 208 -9.61 7.23 12.82
CA THR A 208 -10.77 7.08 13.74
C THR A 208 -10.35 7.42 15.17
N GLN A 209 -11.10 8.30 15.84
CA GLN A 209 -10.91 8.60 17.25
C GLN A 209 -11.82 7.68 18.08
N VAL A 210 -11.21 6.86 18.93
CA VAL A 210 -11.91 5.88 19.77
C VAL A 210 -11.57 6.14 21.23
N ASP A 211 -12.61 6.18 22.05
CA ASP A 211 -12.54 6.21 23.50
C ASP A 211 -12.41 4.78 24.04
N PHE A 212 -11.30 4.48 24.70
CA PHE A 212 -10.94 3.14 25.13
C PHE A 212 -10.95 3.00 26.66
N VAL A 213 -11.47 1.87 27.13
CA VAL A 213 -11.06 1.28 28.41
C VAL A 213 -10.34 -0.02 28.11
N VAL A 214 -9.07 -0.11 28.51
CA VAL A 214 -8.25 -1.32 28.36
C VAL A 214 -7.95 -1.95 29.71
N ASN A 215 -7.72 -3.25 29.72
CA ASN A 215 -7.22 -4.02 30.86
C ASN A 215 -5.89 -4.65 30.47
N ILE A 216 -4.87 -4.47 31.31
CA ILE A 216 -3.56 -5.08 31.11
C ILE A 216 -3.63 -6.56 31.48
N LYS A 217 -3.39 -7.45 30.53
CA LYS A 217 -3.37 -8.90 30.77
C LYS A 217 -2.03 -9.50 30.39
N ASN A 218 -1.65 -10.56 31.10
CA ASN A 218 -0.63 -11.48 30.61
C ASN A 218 -1.19 -12.27 29.44
N VAL A 219 -0.54 -12.18 28.29
CA VAL A 219 -0.83 -12.97 27.09
C VAL A 219 0.36 -13.87 26.82
N ASP A 220 0.07 -15.11 26.43
CA ASP A 220 1.10 -16.07 26.03
C ASP A 220 1.41 -15.87 24.54
N LEU A 221 2.64 -15.47 24.27
CA LEU A 221 3.20 -15.34 22.94
C LEU A 221 4.34 -16.35 22.81
N ASN A 222 4.03 -17.51 22.24
CA ASN A 222 4.98 -18.61 22.00
C ASN A 222 5.77 -19.03 23.26
N GLY A 223 5.09 -19.13 24.40
CA GLY A 223 5.67 -19.51 25.70
C GLY A 223 6.23 -18.34 26.52
N TYR A 224 6.18 -17.11 25.98
CA TYR A 224 6.56 -15.90 26.71
C TYR A 224 5.32 -15.14 27.18
N LYS A 225 5.24 -14.88 28.50
CA LYS A 225 4.18 -14.04 29.07
C LYS A 225 4.50 -12.58 28.87
N VAL A 226 3.71 -11.90 28.04
CA VAL A 226 3.84 -10.47 27.75
C VAL A 226 2.62 -9.73 28.29
N LEU A 227 2.82 -8.58 28.92
CA LEU A 227 1.72 -7.72 29.36
C LEU A 227 1.22 -6.91 28.17
N MET A 228 -0.02 -7.18 27.75
CA MET A 228 -0.66 -6.49 26.63
C MET A 228 -1.91 -5.74 27.10
N PRO A 229 -2.16 -4.52 26.59
CA PRO A 229 -3.43 -3.84 26.80
C PRO A 229 -4.52 -4.49 25.95
N VAL A 230 -5.57 -4.99 26.62
CA VAL A 230 -6.72 -5.65 25.99
C VAL A 230 -7.95 -4.76 26.14
N VAL A 231 -8.58 -4.40 25.04
CA VAL A 231 -9.80 -3.58 25.01
C VAL A 231 -10.92 -4.29 25.79
N LYS A 232 -11.55 -3.55 26.70
CA LYS A 232 -12.72 -3.99 27.46
C LYS A 232 -13.99 -3.31 26.98
N THR A 233 -13.89 -2.02 26.71
CA THR A 233 -14.95 -1.23 26.08
C THR A 233 -14.31 -0.24 25.14
N SER A 234 -15.01 0.04 24.06
CA SER A 234 -14.62 1.01 23.05
C SER A 234 -15.84 1.85 22.67
N LYS A 235 -15.62 3.12 22.32
CA LYS A 235 -16.66 3.98 21.78
C LYS A 235 -16.06 4.90 20.73
N ILE A 236 -16.55 4.83 19.50
CA ILE A 236 -16.15 5.75 18.44
C ILE A 236 -16.62 7.16 18.81
N LEU A 237 -15.69 8.11 18.83
CA LEU A 237 -15.96 9.53 19.08
C LEU A 237 -16.14 10.30 17.76
N SER A 238 -15.28 10.02 16.78
CA SER A 238 -15.33 10.62 15.45
C SER A 238 -14.54 9.79 14.45
N GLY A 239 -14.84 9.95 13.16
CA GLY A 239 -14.29 9.08 12.12
C GLY A 239 -14.92 7.69 12.14
N GLY A 240 -14.27 6.74 11.49
CA GLY A 240 -14.77 5.38 11.29
C GLY A 240 -15.64 5.24 10.04
N THR A 241 -15.65 4.04 9.48
CA THR A 241 -16.45 3.68 8.30
C THR A 241 -16.99 2.27 8.50
N THR A 242 -18.01 1.86 7.76
CA THR A 242 -18.42 0.45 7.77
C THR A 242 -17.43 -0.41 6.99
N LYS A 243 -17.50 -1.74 7.16
CA LYS A 243 -16.73 -2.71 6.39
C LYS A 243 -16.99 -2.56 4.89
N GLU A 244 -18.25 -2.36 4.50
CA GLU A 244 -18.64 -2.15 3.10
C GLU A 244 -18.02 -0.88 2.52
N GLN A 245 -17.96 0.19 3.31
CA GLN A 245 -17.28 1.43 2.91
C GLN A 245 -15.77 1.22 2.79
N LYS A 246 -15.15 0.46 3.70
CA LYS A 246 -13.72 0.13 3.64
C LYS A 246 -13.38 -0.69 2.39
N ASP A 247 -14.19 -1.69 2.08
CA ASP A 247 -14.01 -2.52 0.90
C ASP A 247 -14.23 -1.72 -0.39
N SER A 248 -15.23 -0.81 -0.40
CA SER A 248 -15.47 0.10 -1.53
C SER A 248 -14.30 1.08 -1.77
N ILE A 249 -13.68 1.60 -0.70
CA ILE A 249 -12.51 2.48 -0.80
C ILE A 249 -11.32 1.71 -1.38
N LYS A 250 -11.06 0.49 -0.88
CA LYS A 250 -10.00 -0.37 -1.41
C LYS A 250 -10.20 -0.70 -2.89
N GLU A 251 -11.43 -1.05 -3.26
CA GLU A 251 -11.80 -1.32 -4.65
C GLU A 251 -11.55 -0.08 -5.54
N ASN A 252 -12.01 1.10 -5.11
CA ASN A 252 -11.81 2.33 -5.88
C ASN A 252 -10.32 2.68 -6.02
N ASP A 253 -9.53 2.63 -4.94
CA ASP A 253 -8.09 2.89 -4.97
C ASP A 253 -7.34 1.93 -5.91
N TYR A 254 -7.77 0.66 -5.96
CA TYR A 254 -7.24 -0.31 -6.93
C TYR A 254 -7.53 0.09 -8.38
N TYR A 255 -8.78 0.36 -8.73
CA TYR A 255 -9.14 0.73 -10.12
C TYR A 255 -8.58 2.09 -10.54
N ASP A 256 -8.52 3.06 -9.63
CA ASP A 256 -7.93 4.38 -9.88
C ASP A 256 -6.43 4.27 -10.16
N ALA A 257 -5.72 3.38 -9.45
CA ALA A 257 -4.31 3.10 -9.71
C ALA A 257 -4.07 2.45 -11.08
N LEU A 258 -4.93 1.49 -11.49
CA LEU A 258 -4.84 0.90 -12.83
C LEU A 258 -5.09 1.95 -13.93
N SER A 259 -6.13 2.78 -13.76
CA SER A 259 -6.47 3.84 -14.71
C SER A 259 -5.34 4.88 -14.82
N SER A 260 -4.76 5.30 -13.70
CA SER A 260 -3.62 6.22 -13.65
C SER A 260 -2.38 5.65 -14.34
N ALA A 261 -2.13 4.35 -14.18
CA ALA A 261 -1.04 3.68 -14.87
C ALA A 261 -1.25 3.68 -16.40
N ALA A 262 -2.47 3.43 -16.87
CA ALA A 262 -2.81 3.51 -18.28
C ALA A 262 -2.60 4.93 -18.86
N GLN A 263 -2.99 5.96 -18.12
CA GLN A 263 -2.74 7.36 -18.53
C GLN A 263 -1.25 7.67 -18.62
N THR A 264 -0.46 7.23 -17.65
CA THR A 264 0.98 7.48 -17.61
C THR A 264 1.69 6.80 -18.79
N VAL A 265 1.27 5.58 -19.11
CA VAL A 265 1.69 4.85 -20.29
C VAL A 265 1.40 5.65 -21.57
N ASN A 266 0.16 6.07 -21.77
CA ASN A 266 -0.23 6.81 -22.97
C ASN A 266 0.57 8.10 -23.13
N THR A 267 0.75 8.82 -22.02
CA THR A 267 1.56 10.06 -21.96
C THR A 267 2.99 9.80 -22.39
N SER A 268 3.62 8.75 -21.85
CA SER A 268 5.03 8.44 -22.11
C SER A 268 5.28 7.93 -23.53
N LEU A 269 4.29 7.29 -24.14
CA LEU A 269 4.36 6.85 -25.53
C LEU A 269 4.01 7.99 -26.52
N GLY A 270 3.46 9.10 -26.04
CA GLY A 270 2.92 10.17 -26.89
C GLY A 270 1.77 9.71 -27.79
N THR A 271 1.12 8.59 -27.44
CA THR A 271 -0.01 8.00 -28.18
C THR A 271 -0.92 7.22 -27.22
N ASN A 272 -2.21 7.15 -27.55
CA ASN A 272 -3.17 6.35 -26.81
C ASN A 272 -2.99 4.88 -27.17
N ALA A 273 -2.26 4.14 -26.34
CA ALA A 273 -2.14 2.68 -26.44
C ALA A 273 -3.28 1.98 -25.71
N ILE A 274 -3.70 2.51 -24.56
CA ILE A 274 -4.80 1.98 -23.77
C ILE A 274 -5.93 2.99 -23.85
N ASP A 275 -7.07 2.60 -24.41
CA ASP A 275 -8.23 3.47 -24.52
C ASP A 275 -8.91 3.63 -23.15
N SER A 276 -9.08 2.53 -22.42
CA SER A 276 -9.57 2.53 -21.03
C SER A 276 -9.18 1.27 -20.27
N ILE A 277 -9.25 1.35 -18.94
CA ILE A 277 -9.30 0.17 -18.07
C ILE A 277 -10.60 0.29 -17.28
N ASP A 278 -11.56 -0.58 -17.58
CA ASP A 278 -12.89 -0.56 -16.98
C ASP A 278 -13.01 -1.64 -15.91
N ARG A 279 -13.94 -1.46 -14.97
CA ARG A 279 -14.24 -2.49 -13.97
C ARG A 279 -14.84 -3.73 -14.66
N GLY A 280 -14.41 -4.91 -14.23
CA GLY A 280 -15.01 -6.17 -14.60
C GLY A 280 -16.29 -6.45 -13.81
N TYR A 281 -16.87 -7.63 -14.02
CA TYR A 281 -18.13 -8.03 -13.36
C TYR A 281 -18.03 -8.12 -11.83
N SER A 282 -16.86 -8.51 -11.31
CA SER A 282 -16.60 -8.65 -9.88
C SER A 282 -15.17 -8.25 -9.55
N TYR A 283 -14.96 -7.54 -8.44
CA TYR A 283 -13.62 -7.28 -7.92
C TYR A 283 -12.83 -8.59 -7.75
N PRO A 284 -11.55 -8.66 -8.17
CA PRO A 284 -10.70 -7.59 -8.70
C PRO A 284 -10.58 -7.55 -10.24
N ALA A 285 -11.61 -7.98 -10.98
CA ALA A 285 -11.57 -8.08 -12.44
C ALA A 285 -11.54 -6.70 -13.12
N ALA A 286 -10.77 -6.56 -14.19
CA ALA A 286 -10.72 -5.37 -15.02
C ALA A 286 -10.65 -5.72 -16.52
N ASN A 287 -11.32 -4.91 -17.33
CA ASN A 287 -11.32 -5.00 -18.78
C ASN A 287 -10.37 -3.94 -19.34
N VAL A 288 -9.30 -4.39 -19.97
CA VAL A 288 -8.26 -3.53 -20.56
C VAL A 288 -8.55 -3.36 -22.04
N ASN A 289 -9.04 -2.18 -22.41
CA ASN A 289 -9.35 -1.83 -23.79
C ASN A 289 -8.13 -1.22 -24.46
N LEU A 290 -7.56 -1.94 -25.42
CA LEU A 290 -6.42 -1.50 -26.20
C LEU A 290 -6.88 -0.76 -27.44
N ASN A 291 -6.09 0.23 -27.83
CA ASN A 291 -6.38 1.05 -28.99
C ASN A 291 -6.50 0.25 -30.29
N ILE A 292 -7.48 0.63 -31.11
CA ILE A 292 -7.77 0.01 -32.42
C ILE A 292 -6.55 -0.06 -33.35
N VAL A 293 -5.57 0.84 -33.21
CA VAL A 293 -4.34 0.84 -34.01
C VAL A 293 -3.61 -0.51 -33.96
N PHE A 294 -3.71 -1.23 -32.84
CA PHE A 294 -3.11 -2.55 -32.65
C PHE A 294 -3.79 -3.67 -33.45
N ALA A 295 -4.99 -3.47 -33.97
CA ALA A 295 -5.62 -4.44 -34.88
C ALA A 295 -4.82 -4.64 -36.18
N SER A 296 -3.96 -3.68 -36.54
CA SER A 296 -3.08 -3.75 -37.72
C SER A 296 -1.70 -4.38 -37.44
N TYR A 297 -1.45 -4.79 -36.20
CA TYR A 297 -0.17 -5.36 -35.76
C TYR A 297 -0.19 -6.88 -35.96
N SER A 298 0.98 -7.50 -36.06
CA SER A 298 1.06 -8.95 -36.16
C SER A 298 0.73 -9.62 -34.82
N ASN A 299 0.30 -10.89 -34.87
CA ASN A 299 -0.05 -11.66 -33.66
C ASN A 299 1.09 -11.69 -32.63
N MET A 300 2.35 -11.76 -33.08
CA MET A 300 3.52 -11.75 -32.20
C MET A 300 3.69 -10.40 -31.48
N GLU A 301 3.43 -9.31 -32.20
CA GLU A 301 3.55 -7.93 -31.69
C GLU A 301 2.48 -7.65 -30.64
N ILE A 302 1.23 -8.04 -30.91
CA ILE A 302 0.11 -7.94 -29.96
C ILE A 302 0.41 -8.77 -28.70
N LYS A 303 0.86 -10.03 -28.87
CA LYS A 303 1.21 -10.90 -27.74
C LYS A 303 2.31 -10.29 -26.86
N SER A 304 3.35 -9.73 -27.46
CA SER A 304 4.45 -9.09 -26.70
C SER A 304 3.97 -7.86 -25.93
N LEU A 305 3.18 -7.00 -26.57
CA LEU A 305 2.62 -5.81 -25.94
C LEU A 305 1.74 -6.18 -24.73
N VAL A 306 0.79 -7.08 -24.94
CA VAL A 306 -0.15 -7.54 -23.91
C VAL A 306 0.60 -8.21 -22.77
N GLN A 307 1.62 -9.03 -23.05
CA GLN A 307 2.43 -9.66 -22.01
C GLN A 307 3.17 -8.62 -21.14
N THR A 308 3.78 -7.61 -21.75
CA THR A 308 4.45 -6.52 -21.00
C THR A 308 3.45 -5.71 -20.18
N LEU A 309 2.29 -5.38 -20.76
CA LEU A 309 1.23 -4.66 -20.08
C LEU A 309 0.67 -5.48 -18.90
N ASN A 310 0.53 -6.79 -19.07
CA ASN A 310 0.04 -7.65 -18.02
C ASN A 310 0.98 -7.72 -16.82
N GLU A 311 2.27 -7.97 -17.04
CA GLU A 311 3.29 -7.96 -15.97
C GLU A 311 3.31 -6.62 -15.22
N SER A 312 3.04 -5.55 -15.94
CA SER A 312 2.95 -4.19 -15.44
C SER A 312 1.74 -3.99 -14.51
N LEU A 313 0.54 -4.31 -14.98
CA LEU A 313 -0.71 -4.17 -14.21
C LEU A 313 -0.75 -5.11 -13.01
N VAL A 314 -0.17 -6.32 -13.12
CA VAL A 314 -0.06 -7.27 -11.99
C VAL A 314 0.77 -6.70 -10.84
N LYS A 315 1.88 -6.00 -11.14
CA LYS A 315 2.70 -5.36 -10.09
C LYS A 315 1.92 -4.27 -9.34
N ILE A 316 1.11 -3.50 -10.06
CA ILE A 316 0.23 -2.48 -9.47
C ILE A 316 -0.85 -3.14 -8.60
N ALA A 317 -1.43 -4.24 -9.09
CA ALA A 317 -2.39 -5.01 -8.29
C ALA A 317 -1.77 -5.50 -6.97
N HIS A 318 -0.57 -6.07 -7.03
CA HIS A 318 0.17 -6.50 -5.83
C HIS A 318 0.49 -5.34 -4.89
N SER A 319 0.88 -4.17 -5.40
CA SER A 319 1.13 -2.99 -4.54
C SER A 319 -0.14 -2.46 -3.88
N LYS A 320 -1.33 -2.80 -4.39
CA LYS A 320 -2.64 -2.52 -3.81
C LYS A 320 -3.22 -3.67 -2.97
N GLY A 321 -2.42 -4.72 -2.71
CA GLY A 321 -2.84 -5.87 -1.90
C GLY A 321 -3.76 -6.85 -2.62
N VAL A 322 -3.76 -6.86 -3.97
CA VAL A 322 -4.54 -7.77 -4.81
C VAL A 322 -3.65 -8.87 -5.37
N ASP A 323 -3.66 -10.05 -4.73
CA ASP A 323 -2.79 -11.17 -5.11
C ASP A 323 -3.16 -11.83 -6.44
N ASN A 324 -4.45 -11.93 -6.72
CA ASN A 324 -5.01 -12.64 -7.88
C ASN A 324 -5.83 -11.70 -8.77
N PRO A 325 -5.21 -10.70 -9.43
CA PRO A 325 -5.92 -9.82 -10.34
C PRO A 325 -6.44 -10.59 -11.56
N GLN A 326 -7.58 -10.16 -12.10
CA GLN A 326 -8.20 -10.75 -13.30
C GLN A 326 -8.23 -9.69 -14.41
N PHE A 327 -7.43 -9.87 -15.45
CA PHE A 327 -7.32 -8.92 -16.55
C PHE A 327 -7.77 -9.58 -17.85
N HIS A 328 -8.77 -8.97 -18.48
CA HIS A 328 -9.27 -9.34 -19.80
C HIS A 328 -8.87 -8.26 -20.80
N TYR A 329 -8.26 -8.66 -21.91
CA TYR A 329 -7.71 -7.74 -22.91
C TYR A 329 -8.57 -7.72 -24.16
N TYR A 330 -8.93 -6.51 -24.61
CA TYR A 330 -9.79 -6.30 -25.76
C TYR A 330 -9.14 -5.40 -26.81
N ILE A 331 -9.40 -5.68 -28.08
CA ILE A 331 -9.18 -4.73 -29.19
C ILE A 331 -10.52 -4.63 -29.93
N SER A 332 -11.05 -3.41 -30.10
CA SER A 332 -12.32 -3.18 -30.81
C SER A 332 -13.50 -3.99 -30.25
N GLY A 333 -13.53 -4.24 -28.94
CA GLY A 333 -14.55 -5.07 -28.28
C GLY A 333 -14.37 -6.58 -28.46
N VAL A 334 -13.33 -7.05 -29.14
CA VAL A 334 -13.00 -8.47 -29.26
C VAL A 334 -11.98 -8.85 -28.20
N GLU A 335 -12.31 -9.85 -27.37
CA GLU A 335 -11.38 -10.38 -26.38
C GLU A 335 -10.25 -11.14 -27.06
N ILE A 336 -9.02 -10.71 -26.78
CA ILE A 336 -7.81 -11.27 -27.38
C ILE A 336 -7.00 -12.13 -26.40
N GLY A 337 -7.25 -12.00 -25.09
CA GLY A 337 -6.64 -12.85 -24.09
C GLY A 337 -7.00 -12.44 -22.67
N GLU A 338 -6.68 -13.31 -21.73
CA GLU A 338 -6.92 -13.15 -20.30
C GLU A 338 -5.66 -13.55 -19.52
N ASN A 339 -5.41 -12.95 -18.36
CA ASN A 339 -4.30 -13.38 -17.52
C ASN A 339 -4.61 -14.67 -16.76
N ARG A 340 -3.58 -15.43 -16.38
CA ARG A 340 -3.73 -16.68 -15.59
C ARG A 340 -3.83 -16.37 -14.09
N SER A 341 -4.91 -15.69 -13.71
CA SER A 341 -5.15 -15.10 -12.39
C SER A 341 -4.84 -15.99 -11.17
N ILE A 342 -5.07 -17.31 -11.24
CA ILE A 342 -4.89 -18.21 -10.08
C ILE A 342 -3.50 -18.88 -10.05
N MET A 343 -2.90 -19.19 -11.21
CA MET A 343 -1.64 -19.95 -11.25
C MET A 343 -0.42 -19.05 -11.42
N ASP A 344 -0.50 -18.08 -12.33
CA ASP A 344 0.59 -17.15 -12.64
C ASP A 344 -0.03 -15.89 -13.26
N PRO A 345 -0.46 -14.92 -12.42
CA PRO A 345 -1.12 -13.71 -12.89
C PRO A 345 -0.30 -12.95 -13.93
N SER A 346 1.03 -13.11 -13.93
CA SER A 346 1.94 -12.45 -14.87
C SER A 346 1.90 -13.04 -16.27
N LYS A 347 1.29 -14.21 -16.48
CA LYS A 347 1.15 -14.84 -17.80
C LYS A 347 -0.21 -14.57 -18.42
N VAL A 348 -0.21 -14.34 -19.73
CA VAL A 348 -1.44 -14.19 -20.51
C VAL A 348 -1.72 -15.47 -21.31
N LYS A 349 -2.97 -15.91 -21.24
CA LYS A 349 -3.56 -16.92 -22.11
C LYS A 349 -4.25 -16.20 -23.26
N PHE A 350 -3.67 -16.32 -24.46
CA PHE A 350 -4.21 -15.70 -25.66
C PHE A 350 -5.30 -16.55 -26.30
N ASN A 351 -6.31 -15.88 -26.84
CA ASN A 351 -7.42 -16.52 -27.54
C ASN A 351 -6.97 -17.03 -28.92
N SER A 352 -7.73 -17.98 -29.49
CA SER A 352 -7.46 -18.57 -30.80
C SER A 352 -7.43 -17.56 -31.94
N ASN A 353 -8.05 -16.39 -31.75
CA ASN A 353 -8.06 -15.28 -32.71
C ASN A 353 -6.67 -14.67 -32.95
N LEU A 354 -5.70 -14.95 -32.06
CA LEU A 354 -4.29 -14.56 -32.19
C LEU A 354 -3.37 -15.76 -32.51
N LYS A 355 -3.89 -16.87 -33.06
CA LYS A 355 -3.05 -18.04 -33.38
C LYS A 355 -1.94 -17.72 -34.38
#